data_AF-A0A5C7AG38-F1
#
_entry.id   AF-A0A5C7AG38-F1
#
_cell.length_a   1.000
_cell.length_b   1.000
_cell.length_c   1.000
_cell.angle_alpha   90.00
_cell.angle_beta   90.00
_cell.angle_gamma   90.00
#
_symmetry.space_group_name_H-M   'P 1'
#
loop_
_entity.id
_entity.type
_entity.pdbx_description
1 polymer ?
#
loop_
_entity_poly.entity_id
_entity_poly.type
_entity_poly.pdbx_seq_one_letter_code
_entity_poly.pdbx_strand_id
1 'polypeptide(L)'
;MAKLIIERTSEWNNGLRDIGIYLDGEKIAVIGNGEIKDFEIKSGEHTLKSKIDWCGSETLTINLSDNEIKKIELSGFKLGKFMLPIAAMISIIFFTFKEKLILHPILLMLLILPFLFYVTYHFTLGRNKYLRLEEK
;
A
#
# COMPACT_ATOMS: atom_id res chain seq x y z
N MET A 1 -4.05 25.20 16.32
CA MET A 1 -4.31 24.28 15.18
C MET A 1 -3.05 23.46 14.96
N ALA A 2 -3.21 22.17 14.67
CA ALA A 2 -2.12 21.26 14.36
C ALA A 2 -1.96 21.10 12.84
N LYS A 3 -0.78 20.69 12.39
CA LYS A 3 -0.49 20.44 10.99
C LYS A 3 -0.34 18.94 10.74
N LEU A 4 -1.17 18.38 9.87
CA LEU A 4 -1.05 17.00 9.40
C LEU A 4 -0.44 17.00 8.00
N ILE A 5 0.67 16.29 7.83
CA ILE A 5 1.37 16.12 6.55
C ILE A 5 1.23 14.66 6.14
N ILE A 6 0.67 14.42 4.96
CA ILE A 6 0.55 13.08 4.38
C ILE A 6 1.45 13.00 3.17
N GLU A 7 2.45 12.11 3.22
CA GLU A 7 3.37 11.82 2.12
C GLU A 7 3.02 10.48 1.51
N ARG A 8 2.65 10.46 0.23
CA ARG A 8 2.38 9.21 -0.49
C ARG A 8 3.66 8.68 -1.13
N THR A 9 4.04 7.47 -0.76
CA THR A 9 5.16 6.76 -1.39
C THR A 9 4.86 6.46 -2.86
N SER A 10 5.84 6.72 -3.73
CA SER A 10 5.73 6.44 -5.16
C SER A 10 5.85 4.93 -5.42
N GLU A 11 4.82 4.34 -6.02
CA GLU A 11 4.77 2.89 -6.29
C GLU A 11 4.20 2.63 -7.68
N TRP A 12 4.90 1.82 -8.49
CA TRP A 12 4.49 1.57 -9.89
C TRP A 12 3.16 0.80 -9.99
N ASN A 13 2.83 -0.05 -9.02
CA ASN A 13 1.62 -0.85 -9.02
C ASN A 13 0.35 -0.04 -8.69
N ASN A 14 0.49 1.09 -7.99
CA ASN A 14 -0.61 1.99 -7.64
C ASN A 14 -0.50 3.36 -8.33
N GLY A 15 0.54 3.60 -9.15
CA GLY A 15 0.95 4.93 -9.57
C GLY A 15 -0.05 5.71 -10.43
N LEU A 16 -0.94 5.01 -11.14
CA LEU A 16 -1.99 5.61 -11.98
C LEU A 16 -3.29 5.88 -11.23
N ARG A 17 -3.36 5.54 -9.95
CA ARG A 17 -4.57 5.65 -9.13
C ARG A 17 -4.38 6.72 -8.09
N ASP A 18 -5.40 7.55 -7.92
CA ASP A 18 -5.45 8.44 -6.78
C ASP A 18 -5.99 7.74 -5.54
N ILE A 19 -5.51 8.16 -4.36
CA ILE A 19 -5.93 7.60 -3.07
C ILE A 19 -6.77 8.64 -2.33
N GLY A 20 -7.96 8.26 -1.89
CA GLY A 20 -8.79 9.11 -1.03
C GLY A 20 -8.29 9.12 0.41
N ILE A 21 -8.22 10.29 1.02
CA ILE A 21 -7.90 10.50 2.43
C ILE A 21 -9.17 10.87 3.18
N TYR A 22 -9.40 10.20 4.32
CA TYR A 22 -10.57 10.37 5.16
C TYR A 22 -10.13 10.67 6.59
N LEU A 23 -10.66 11.75 7.16
CA LEU A 23 -10.48 12.15 8.54
C LEU A 23 -11.84 12.08 9.23
N ASP A 24 -11.94 11.37 10.36
CA ASP A 24 -13.18 11.21 11.11
C ASP A 24 -14.37 10.69 10.28
N GLY A 25 -14.04 9.88 9.26
CA GLY A 25 -15.00 9.32 8.32
C GLY A 25 -15.33 10.22 7.12
N GLU A 26 -14.95 11.49 7.15
CA GLU A 26 -15.18 12.45 6.06
C GLU A 26 -14.00 12.50 5.09
N LYS A 27 -14.29 12.50 3.79
CA LYS A 27 -13.25 12.59 2.76
C LYS A 27 -12.72 14.02 2.68
N ILE A 28 -11.49 14.24 3.12
CA ILE A 28 -10.86 15.57 3.13
C ILE A 28 -10.03 15.84 1.87
N ALA A 29 -9.53 14.79 1.21
CA ALA A 29 -8.65 14.95 0.05
C ALA A 29 -8.55 13.70 -0.82
N VAL A 30 -7.87 13.90 -1.94
CA VAL A 30 -7.38 12.87 -2.85
C VAL A 30 -5.88 13.14 -3.04
N ILE A 31 -5.03 12.12 -2.99
CA ILE A 31 -3.57 12.25 -3.12
C ILE A 31 -3.03 11.38 -4.26
N GLY A 32 -2.31 11.99 -5.18
CA GLY A 32 -1.67 11.38 -6.35
C GLY A 32 -0.33 10.73 -6.03
N ASN A 33 0.22 9.99 -6.99
CA ASN A 33 1.45 9.21 -6.77
C ASN A 33 2.67 10.10 -6.46
N GLY A 34 3.35 9.84 -5.34
CA GLY A 34 4.50 10.64 -4.90
C GLY A 34 4.14 12.02 -4.33
N GLU A 35 2.84 12.34 -4.22
CA GLU A 35 2.40 13.65 -3.75
C GLU A 35 2.51 13.78 -2.22
N ILE A 36 2.70 15.01 -1.76
CA ILE A 36 2.66 15.41 -0.34
C ILE A 36 1.51 16.40 -0.17
N LYS A 37 0.66 16.20 0.84
CA LYS A 37 -0.41 17.13 1.20
C LYS A 37 -0.35 17.53 2.66
N ASP A 38 -0.61 18.81 2.88
CA ASP A 38 -0.62 19.45 4.20
C ASP A 38 -2.04 19.87 4.55
N PHE A 39 -2.45 19.65 5.80
CA PHE A 39 -3.75 20.01 6.32
C PHE A 39 -3.62 20.70 7.68
N GLU A 40 -4.42 21.75 7.89
CA GLU A 40 -4.64 22.32 9.21
C GLU A 40 -5.80 21.57 9.87
N ILE A 41 -5.51 20.90 10.98
CA ILE A 41 -6.46 20.07 11.73
C ILE A 41 -6.64 20.68 13.12
N LYS A 42 -7.83 20.50 13.69
CA LYS A 42 -8.05 20.85 15.10
C LYS A 42 -7.20 19.96 15.99
N SER A 43 -6.90 20.47 17.18
CA SER A 43 -6.17 19.70 18.19
C SER A 43 -7.14 18.73 18.86
N GLY A 44 -6.67 17.55 19.22
CA GLY A 44 -7.47 16.47 19.78
C GLY A 44 -7.22 15.12 19.12
N GLU A 45 -8.06 14.15 19.47
CA GLU A 45 -8.04 12.83 18.88
C GLU A 45 -8.80 12.81 17.57
N HIS A 46 -8.18 12.24 16.53
CA HIS A 46 -8.74 12.08 15.20
C HIS A 46 -8.48 10.68 14.67
N THR A 47 -9.34 10.24 13.75
CA THR A 47 -9.18 8.96 13.04
C THR A 47 -8.86 9.20 11.58
N LEU A 48 -7.76 8.61 11.11
CA LEU A 48 -7.30 8.70 9.74
C LEU A 48 -7.50 7.37 9.00
N LYS A 49 -8.00 7.46 7.77
CA LYS A 49 -8.16 6.30 6.89
C LYS A 49 -7.90 6.67 5.44
N SER A 50 -7.39 5.73 4.66
CA SER A 50 -7.22 5.87 3.22
C SER A 50 -7.98 4.81 2.45
N LYS A 51 -8.42 5.15 1.22
CA LYS A 51 -9.11 4.20 0.32
C LYS A 51 -8.67 4.36 -1.13
N ILE A 52 -8.59 3.23 -1.82
CA ILE A 52 -8.35 3.10 -3.26
C ILE A 52 -9.27 2.01 -3.79
N ASP A 53 -10.14 2.34 -4.75
CA ASP A 53 -11.16 1.43 -5.27
C ASP A 53 -11.97 0.74 -4.13
N TRP A 54 -11.97 -0.60 -4.08
CA TRP A 54 -12.61 -1.39 -3.01
C TRP A 54 -11.68 -1.74 -1.84
N CYS A 55 -10.44 -1.26 -1.87
CA CYS A 55 -9.40 -1.49 -0.88
C CYS A 55 -9.17 -0.24 -0.01
N GLY A 56 -8.45 -0.42 1.10
CA GLY A 56 -8.12 0.70 2.00
C GLY A 56 -7.08 0.34 3.04
N SER A 57 -6.89 1.27 3.97
CA SER A 57 -6.04 1.08 5.15
C SER A 57 -6.84 0.70 6.39
N GLU A 58 -6.09 0.25 7.40
CA GLU A 58 -6.56 0.23 8.77
C GLU A 58 -6.80 1.66 9.24
N THR A 59 -7.68 1.82 10.23
CA THR A 59 -7.93 3.13 10.84
C THR A 59 -6.75 3.43 11.77
N LEU A 60 -6.08 4.55 11.53
CA LEU A 60 -5.02 5.07 12.38
C LEU A 60 -5.59 6.16 13.28
N THR A 61 -5.58 5.95 14.59
CA THR A 61 -5.92 7.00 15.56
C THR A 61 -4.69 7.86 15.80
N ILE A 62 -4.82 9.17 15.60
CA ILE A 62 -3.78 10.16 15.86
C ILE A 62 -4.27 11.13 16.93
N ASN A 63 -3.38 11.55 17.81
CA ASN A 63 -3.66 12.61 18.78
C ASN A 63 -2.78 13.81 18.42
N LEU A 64 -3.41 14.97 18.22
CA LEU A 64 -2.77 16.19 17.75
C LEU A 64 -2.80 17.26 18.83
N SER A 65 -1.62 17.71 19.26
CA SER A 65 -1.47 18.84 20.18
C SER A 65 -1.45 20.17 19.42
N ASP A 66 -1.75 21.27 20.11
CA ASP A 66 -1.65 22.60 19.49
C ASP A 66 -0.22 22.88 18.98
N ASN A 67 -0.14 23.37 17.74
CA ASN A 67 1.09 23.63 17.00
C ASN A 67 1.97 22.39 16.72
N GLU A 68 1.44 21.18 16.90
CA GLU A 68 2.12 19.94 16.52
C GLU A 68 2.15 19.78 15.00
N ILE A 69 3.25 19.24 14.47
CA ILE A 69 3.35 18.78 13.09
C ILE A 69 3.43 17.26 13.09
N LYS A 70 2.37 16.60 12.61
CA LYS A 70 2.30 15.15 12.49
C LYS A 70 2.55 14.73 11.04
N LYS A 71 3.51 13.84 10.81
CA LYS A 71 3.83 13.31 9.47
C LYS A 71 3.37 11.87 9.37
N ILE A 72 2.60 11.57 8.33
CA ILE A 72 2.09 10.23 8.02
C ILE A 72 2.57 9.82 6.65
N GLU A 73 3.20 8.66 6.56
CA GLU A 73 3.49 7.98 5.31
C GLU A 73 2.28 7.15 4.87
N LEU A 74 1.88 7.32 3.61
CA LEU A 74 0.90 6.50 2.93
C LEU A 74 1.60 5.62 1.90
N SER A 75 1.51 4.29 2.06
CA SER A 75 2.09 3.31 1.14
C SER A 75 1.13 2.15 0.86
N GLY A 76 1.44 1.35 -0.16
CA GLY A 76 0.76 0.08 -0.38
C GLY A 76 1.19 -1.00 0.61
N PHE A 77 0.57 -2.17 0.49
CA PHE A 77 0.90 -3.33 1.31
C PHE A 77 2.35 -3.78 1.06
N LYS A 78 2.95 -4.39 2.09
CA LYS A 78 4.36 -4.81 2.07
C LYS A 78 4.62 -5.71 0.85
N LEU A 79 5.78 -5.53 0.22
CA LEU A 79 6.22 -6.29 -0.96
C LEU A 79 5.39 -6.11 -2.24
N GLY A 80 4.24 -5.42 -2.25
CA GLY A 80 3.37 -5.32 -3.42
C GLY A 80 4.09 -4.86 -4.70
N LYS A 81 5.01 -3.90 -4.57
CA LYS A 81 5.84 -3.40 -5.68
C LYS A 81 6.94 -4.38 -6.16
N PHE A 82 7.27 -5.40 -5.38
CA PHE A 82 8.34 -6.35 -5.73
C PHE A 82 7.81 -7.71 -6.18
N MET A 83 6.59 -8.08 -5.81
CA MET A 83 6.08 -9.43 -6.07
C MET A 83 5.97 -9.76 -7.56
N LEU A 84 5.42 -8.86 -8.37
CA LEU A 84 5.32 -9.09 -9.81
C LEU A 84 6.70 -9.20 -10.49
N PRO A 85 7.67 -8.28 -10.28
CA PRO A 85 8.99 -8.43 -10.90
C PRO A 85 9.73 -9.68 -10.39
N ILE A 86 9.60 -10.06 -9.12
CA ILE A 86 10.19 -11.30 -8.60
C ILE A 86 9.57 -12.52 -9.29
N ALA A 87 8.24 -12.60 -9.39
CA ALA A 87 7.56 -13.70 -10.08
C ALA A 87 7.94 -13.78 -11.57
N ALA A 88 8.08 -12.62 -12.24
CA ALA A 88 8.55 -12.56 -13.62
C ALA A 88 10.00 -13.05 -13.77
N MET A 89 10.90 -12.63 -12.87
CA MET A 89 12.30 -13.10 -12.86
C MET A 89 12.38 -14.62 -12.64
N ILE A 90 11.62 -15.17 -11.67
CA ILE A 90 11.54 -16.61 -11.42
C ILE A 90 11.07 -17.34 -12.67
N SER A 91 10.05 -16.80 -13.37
CA SER A 91 9.52 -17.40 -14.59
C SER A 91 10.56 -17.41 -15.72
N ILE A 92 11.27 -16.30 -15.94
CA ILE A 92 12.32 -16.20 -16.96
C ILE A 92 13.44 -17.20 -16.68
N ILE A 93 13.91 -17.30 -15.44
CA ILE A 93 14.94 -18.25 -15.03
C ILE A 93 14.45 -19.68 -15.25
N PHE A 94 13.23 -20.00 -14.81
CA PHE A 94 12.65 -21.32 -14.98
C PHE A 94 12.62 -21.75 -16.46
N PHE A 95 12.09 -20.91 -17.35
CA PHE A 95 12.01 -21.24 -18.78
C PHE A 95 13.38 -21.34 -19.46
N THR A 96 14.38 -20.60 -18.99
CA THR A 96 15.75 -20.64 -19.53
C THR A 96 16.47 -21.94 -19.16
N PHE A 97 16.24 -22.46 -17.96
CA PHE A 97 16.98 -23.61 -17.42
C PHE A 97 16.19 -24.93 -17.38
N LYS A 98 14.88 -24.91 -17.69
CA LYS A 98 14.00 -26.09 -17.55
C LYS A 98 14.55 -27.35 -18.23
N GLU A 99 15.11 -27.23 -19.43
CA GLU A 99 15.63 -28.39 -20.19
C GLU A 99 16.96 -28.88 -19.61
N LYS A 100 17.84 -27.96 -19.18
CA LYS A 100 19.18 -28.30 -18.64
C LYS A 100 19.10 -29.01 -17.29
N LEU A 101 18.10 -28.64 -16.48
CA LEU A 101 17.91 -29.15 -15.13
C LEU A 101 16.75 -30.16 -15.03
N ILE A 102 16.10 -30.51 -16.14
CA ILE A 102 14.93 -31.42 -16.20
C ILE A 102 13.85 -30.97 -15.19
N LEU A 103 13.54 -29.67 -15.18
CA LEU A 103 12.58 -29.11 -14.21
C LEU A 103 11.15 -29.39 -14.66
N HIS A 104 10.36 -29.97 -13.75
CA HIS A 104 8.94 -30.21 -14.00
C HIS A 104 8.13 -28.90 -13.86
N PRO A 105 7.14 -28.62 -14.74
CA PRO A 105 6.32 -27.39 -14.66
C PRO A 105 5.60 -27.16 -13.32
N ILE A 106 5.34 -28.24 -12.58
CA ILE A 106 4.74 -28.18 -11.24
C ILE A 106 5.62 -27.34 -10.29
N LEU A 107 6.95 -27.40 -10.44
CA LEU A 107 7.87 -26.62 -9.63
C LEU A 107 7.65 -25.12 -9.78
N LEU A 108 7.45 -24.64 -11.03
CA LEU A 108 7.14 -23.22 -11.27
C LEU A 108 5.85 -22.81 -10.56
N MET A 109 4.84 -23.67 -10.63
CA MET A 109 3.54 -23.42 -9.98
C MET A 109 3.72 -23.31 -8.46
N LEU A 110 4.49 -24.20 -7.84
CA LEU A 110 4.80 -24.16 -6.41
C LEU A 110 5.58 -22.90 -5.99
N LEU A 111 6.44 -22.37 -6.86
CA LEU A 111 7.20 -21.14 -6.58
C LEU A 111 6.35 -19.87 -6.70
N ILE A 112 5.40 -19.83 -7.63
CA ILE A 112 4.56 -18.64 -7.88
C ILE A 112 3.35 -18.59 -6.93
N LEU A 113 2.81 -19.75 -6.56
CA LEU A 113 1.56 -19.86 -5.80
C LEU A 113 1.54 -19.04 -4.49
N PRO A 114 2.61 -18.99 -3.66
CA PRO A 114 2.63 -18.14 -2.47
C PRO A 114 2.49 -16.65 -2.78
N PHE A 115 3.09 -16.18 -3.88
CA PHE A 115 2.97 -14.79 -4.31
C PHE A 115 1.53 -14.46 -4.72
N LEU A 116 0.89 -15.36 -5.46
CA LEU A 116 -0.52 -15.19 -5.84
C LEU A 116 -1.43 -15.18 -4.61
N PHE A 117 -1.24 -16.09 -3.66
CA PHE A 117 -2.04 -16.10 -2.43
C PHE A 117 -1.88 -14.83 -1.61
N TYR A 118 -0.67 -14.29 -1.49
CA TYR A 118 -0.45 -13.07 -0.74
C TYR A 118 -1.07 -11.84 -1.43
N VAL A 119 -0.97 -11.71 -2.76
CA VAL A 119 -1.63 -10.62 -3.49
C VAL A 119 -3.15 -10.74 -3.39
N THR A 120 -3.70 -11.92 -3.66
CA THR A 120 -5.15 -12.16 -3.61
C THR A 120 -5.74 -11.93 -2.22
N TYR A 121 -5.01 -12.27 -1.16
CA TYR A 121 -5.39 -11.93 0.22
C TYR A 121 -5.62 -10.42 0.37
N HIS A 122 -4.69 -9.58 -0.08
CA HIS A 122 -4.80 -8.12 0.03
C HIS A 122 -5.88 -7.50 -0.88
N PHE A 123 -6.33 -8.18 -1.92
CA PHE A 123 -7.47 -7.73 -2.73
C PHE A 123 -8.83 -8.19 -2.18
N THR A 124 -8.85 -9.20 -1.30
CA THR A 124 -10.07 -9.86 -0.81
C THR A 124 -10.26 -9.66 0.70
N LEU A 125 -9.83 -10.63 1.51
CA LEU A 125 -10.02 -10.65 2.96
C LEU A 125 -9.20 -9.55 3.66
N GLY A 126 -7.97 -9.33 3.19
CA GLY A 126 -7.04 -8.31 3.64
C GLY A 126 -7.21 -6.96 2.96
N ARG A 127 -8.35 -6.67 2.31
CA ARG A 127 -8.56 -5.42 1.53
C ARG A 127 -8.37 -4.13 2.31
N ASN A 128 -8.63 -4.15 3.63
CA ASN A 128 -8.38 -3.00 4.51
C ASN A 128 -6.93 -2.93 4.99
N LYS A 129 -6.07 -3.86 4.61
CA LYS A 129 -4.62 -3.85 4.85
C LYS A 129 -3.85 -3.64 3.55
N TYR A 130 -4.54 -3.22 2.49
CA TYR A 130 -3.94 -2.96 1.18
C TYR A 130 -3.14 -1.66 1.18
N LEU A 131 -3.65 -0.63 1.87
CA LEU A 131 -2.92 0.60 2.13
C LEU A 131 -2.43 0.61 3.58
N ARG A 132 -1.32 1.30 3.81
CA ARG A 132 -0.69 1.46 5.13
C ARG A 132 -0.53 2.94 5.41
N LEU A 133 -0.91 3.33 6.63
CA LEU A 133 -0.68 4.65 7.20
C LEU A 133 0.27 4.46 8.37
N GLU A 134 1.45 5.08 8.32
CA GLU A 134 2.48 4.94 9.35
C GLU A 134 2.99 6.31 9.77
N GLU A 135 3.19 6.51 11.07
CA GLU A 135 3.78 7.75 11.58
C GLU A 135 5.29 7.78 11.28
N LYS A 136 5.79 8.92 10.81
CA LYS A 136 7.22 9.18 10.55
C LYS A 136 7.87 9.97 11.66
#